data_AF-A0AA39RHH6-F1
#
_entry.id   AF-A0AA39RHH6-F1
#
_cell.length_a   1.000
_cell.length_b   1.000
_cell.length_c   1.000
_cell.angle_alpha   90.00
_cell.angle_beta   90.00
_cell.angle_gamma   90.00
#
_symmetry.space_group_name_H-M   'P 1'
#
loop_
_entity.id
_entity.type
_entity.pdbx_description
1 polymer ?
#
loop_
_entity_poly.entity_id
_entity_poly.type
_entity_poly.pdbx_seq_one_letter_code
_entity_poly.pdbx_strand_id
1 'polypeptide(L)'
;MFSRSIRLRREELEKAKNEGKPIPTELWNEEAALHEEIIIEDENTAVPKTHIDDEYANATERDPKILLTSSRNPCAPLTQFVKELKIVFPNAQ
;
A
#
# COMPACT_ATOMS: atom_id res chain seq x y z
N MET A 1 5.50 -1.36 -11.03
CA MET A 1 6.81 -1.96 -10.66
C MET A 1 7.94 -0.94 -10.54
N PHE A 2 7.94 0.19 -11.26
CA PHE A 2 9.01 1.22 -11.19
C PHE A 2 9.04 2.06 -9.89
N SER A 3 7.93 2.15 -9.14
CA SER A 3 7.82 3.03 -7.96
C SER A 3 8.69 2.59 -6.75
N ARG A 4 8.94 1.30 -6.58
CA ARG A 4 9.69 0.80 -5.41
C ARG A 4 11.20 1.02 -5.52
N SER A 5 11.79 0.92 -6.71
CA SER A 5 13.24 1.10 -6.86
C SER A 5 13.65 2.56 -6.73
N ILE A 6 12.83 3.48 -7.27
CA ILE A 6 13.06 4.93 -7.16
C ILE A 6 12.97 5.39 -5.71
N ARG A 7 11.97 4.90 -4.95
CA ARG A 7 11.86 5.20 -3.50
C ARG A 7 13.11 4.80 -2.72
N LEU A 8 13.62 3.59 -2.95
CA LEU A 8 14.81 3.09 -2.23
C LEU A 8 16.05 3.95 -2.51
N ARG A 9 16.23 4.38 -3.77
CA ARG A 9 17.33 5.28 -4.15
C ARG A 9 17.21 6.65 -3.52
N ARG A 10 15.98 7.17 -3.39
CA ARG A 10 15.71 8.43 -2.70
C ARG A 10 16.04 8.34 -1.20
N GLU A 11 15.60 7.27 -0.53
CA GLU A 11 15.91 6.99 0.88
C GLU A 11 17.43 6.89 1.12
N GLU A 12 18.17 6.28 0.19
CA GLU A 12 19.63 6.18 0.26
C GLU A 12 20.31 7.55 0.13
N LEU A 13 19.83 8.41 -0.77
CA LEU A 13 20.32 9.78 -0.93
C LEU A 13 20.05 10.63 0.32
N GLU A 14 18.85 10.53 0.88
CA GLU A 14 18.48 11.25 2.10
C GLU A 14 19.31 10.79 3.31
N LYS A 15 19.56 9.49 3.43
CA LYS A 15 20.45 8.93 4.46
C LYS A 15 21.89 9.43 4.29
N ALA A 16 22.43 9.44 3.07
CA ALA A 16 23.77 9.96 2.81
C ALA A 16 23.90 11.45 3.18
N LYS A 17 22.87 12.25 2.89
CA LYS A 17 22.77 13.67 3.26
C LYS A 17 22.74 13.87 4.77
N ASN A 18 21.94 13.08 5.49
CA ASN A 18 21.84 13.14 6.95
C ASN A 18 23.12 12.66 7.67
N GLU A 19 23.80 11.65 7.12
CA GLU A 19 25.06 11.13 7.66
C GLU A 19 26.30 11.96 7.25
N GLY A 20 26.14 12.96 6.36
CA GLY A 20 27.24 13.78 5.84
C GLY A 20 28.24 13.00 4.98
N LYS A 21 27.85 11.83 4.46
CA LYS A 21 28.70 10.96 3.63
C LYS A 21 28.66 11.40 2.17
N PRO A 22 29.74 11.15 1.40
CA PRO A 22 29.73 11.41 -0.03
C PRO A 22 28.65 10.57 -0.73
N ILE A 23 27.98 11.17 -1.72
CA ILE A 23 26.89 10.54 -2.47
C ILE A 23 27.42 9.31 -3.22
N PRO A 24 26.73 8.14 -3.15
CA PRO A 24 27.10 6.94 -3.89
C PRO A 24 27.23 7.19 -5.40
N THR A 25 28.24 6.58 -6.03
CA THR A 25 28.53 6.76 -7.46
C THR A 25 27.38 6.35 -8.37
N GLU A 26 26.56 5.37 -7.97
CA GLU A 26 25.40 4.92 -8.74
C GLU A 26 24.27 5.95 -8.81
N LEU A 27 24.20 6.88 -7.85
CA LEU A 27 23.16 7.89 -7.77
C LEU A 27 23.53 9.20 -8.47
N TRP A 28 24.80 9.43 -8.84
CA TRP A 28 25.26 10.71 -9.41
C TRP A 28 24.50 11.16 -10.65
N ASN A 29 24.12 10.23 -11.53
CA ASN A 29 23.38 10.56 -12.75
C ASN A 29 21.91 10.90 -12.47
N GLU A 30 21.34 10.30 -11.42
CA GLU A 30 19.93 10.47 -11.01
C GLU A 30 19.78 11.53 -9.90
N GLU A 31 20.88 12.04 -9.35
CA GLU A 31 20.93 12.91 -8.16
C GLU A 31 20.09 14.16 -8.33
N ALA A 32 20.32 14.92 -9.41
CA ALA A 32 19.61 16.18 -9.65
C ALA A 32 18.09 15.97 -9.75
N ALA A 33 17.65 14.90 -10.40
CA ALA A 33 16.23 14.57 -10.53
C ALA A 33 15.63 14.11 -9.19
N LEU A 34 16.33 13.25 -8.45
CA LEU A 34 15.90 12.79 -7.12
C LEU A 34 15.85 13.96 -6.11
N HIS A 35 16.78 14.91 -6.20
CA HIS A 35 16.83 16.08 -5.32
C HIS A 35 15.65 17.01 -5.57
N GLU A 36 15.30 17.27 -6.83
CA GLU A 36 14.11 18.05 -7.20
C GLU A 36 12.83 17.38 -6.67
N GLU A 37 12.72 16.05 -6.82
CA GLU A 37 11.60 15.29 -6.28
C GLU A 37 11.53 15.40 -4.74
N ILE A 38 12.64 15.27 -4.02
CA ILE A 38 12.69 15.42 -2.55
C ILE A 38 12.21 16.81 -2.11
N ILE A 39 12.54 17.86 -2.87
CA ILE A 39 12.11 19.24 -2.55
C ILE A 39 10.59 19.41 -2.73
N ILE A 40 10.01 18.69 -3.69
CA ILE A 40 8.58 18.76 -3.99
C ILE A 40 7.75 17.93 -2.99
N GLU A 41 8.33 16.91 -2.36
CA GLU A 41 7.62 16.09 -1.39
C GLU A 41 7.21 16.87 -0.14
N ASP A 42 5.91 16.85 0.17
CA ASP A 42 5.36 17.43 1.39
C ASP A 42 5.49 16.48 2.59
N GLU A 43 5.30 17.00 3.81
CA GLU A 43 5.35 16.21 5.05
C GLU A 43 4.39 15.00 5.03
N ASN A 44 3.34 15.06 4.22
CA ASN A 44 2.30 14.04 4.11
C ASN A 44 2.69 12.88 3.17
N THR A 45 3.63 13.14 2.26
CA THR A 45 4.19 12.17 1.30
C THR A 45 5.52 11.61 1.77
N ALA A 46 6.23 12.35 2.63
CA ALA A 46 7.47 11.92 3.29
C ALA A 46 7.27 10.72 4.23
N VAL A 47 6.09 10.59 4.85
CA VAL A 47 5.77 9.41 5.67
C VAL A 47 5.39 8.26 4.73
N PRO A 48 6.14 7.15 4.73
CA PRO A 48 5.82 6.03 3.86
C PRO A 48 4.42 5.51 4.19
N LYS A 49 3.48 5.70 3.25
CA LYS A 49 2.20 5.01 3.30
C LYS A 49 2.51 3.52 3.39
N THR A 50 1.81 2.85 4.30
CA THR A 50 1.96 1.40 4.51
C THR A 50 1.87 0.66 3.17
N HIS A 51 2.46 -0.53 3.06
CA HIS A 51 2.33 -1.40 1.87
C HIS A 51 0.87 -1.79 1.54
N ILE A 52 -0.08 -1.40 2.39
CA ILE A 52 -1.51 -1.59 2.17
C ILE A 52 -1.90 -0.80 0.92
N ASP A 53 -2.64 -1.46 0.02
CA ASP A 53 -3.14 -0.86 -1.21
C ASP A 53 -4.00 0.37 -0.91
N ASP A 54 -4.11 1.29 -1.86
CA ASP A 54 -4.81 2.55 -1.63
C ASP A 54 -6.31 2.34 -1.34
N GLU A 55 -6.93 1.29 -1.89
CA GLU A 55 -8.32 0.93 -1.63
C GLU A 55 -8.55 0.49 -0.18
N TYR A 56 -7.48 0.05 0.50
CA TYR A 56 -7.52 -0.43 1.88
C TYR A 56 -6.78 0.51 2.84
N ALA A 57 -6.35 1.70 2.42
CA ALA A 57 -5.59 2.63 3.26
C ALA A 57 -6.31 2.96 4.60
N ASN A 58 -7.64 2.96 4.59
CA ASN A 58 -8.48 3.25 5.76
C ASN A 58 -9.06 1.98 6.43
N ALA A 59 -8.51 0.79 6.15
CA ALA A 59 -9.07 -0.49 6.64
C ALA A 59 -9.17 -0.60 8.17
N THR A 60 -8.48 0.26 8.93
CA THR A 60 -8.50 0.26 10.41
C THR A 60 -9.53 1.24 10.99
N GLU A 61 -10.12 2.12 10.17
CA GLU A 61 -11.05 3.15 10.67
C GLU A 61 -12.44 2.57 11.00
N ARG A 62 -12.89 1.56 10.27
CA ARG A 62 -14.21 0.94 10.45
C ARG A 62 -14.14 -0.57 10.25
N ASP A 63 -14.91 -1.29 11.04
CA ASP A 63 -15.10 -2.72 10.85
C ASP A 63 -15.78 -2.99 9.49
N PRO A 64 -15.24 -3.89 8.66
CA PRO A 64 -15.80 -4.19 7.36
C PRO A 64 -17.12 -4.94 7.51
N LYS A 65 -18.18 -4.45 6.86
CA LYS A 65 -19.47 -5.14 6.77
C LYS A 65 -19.62 -5.77 5.39
N ILE A 66 -19.73 -7.09 5.35
CA ILE A 66 -19.74 -7.86 4.10
C ILE A 66 -21.15 -8.41 3.86
N LEU A 67 -21.65 -8.30 2.63
CA LEU A 67 -22.90 -8.93 2.22
C LEU A 67 -22.58 -10.12 1.33
N LEU A 68 -23.06 -11.31 1.70
CA LEU A 68 -22.87 -12.51 0.89
C LEU A 68 -24.15 -12.79 0.08
N THR A 69 -24.05 -12.67 -1.25
CA THR A 69 -25.16 -12.95 -2.16
C THR A 69 -24.86 -14.15 -3.06
N SER A 70 -25.83 -15.02 -3.26
CA SER A 70 -25.77 -16.08 -4.28
C SER A 70 -26.33 -15.61 -5.63
N SER A 71 -26.28 -16.48 -6.63
CA SER A 71 -27.00 -16.28 -7.89
C SER A 71 -28.52 -16.25 -7.69
N ARG A 72 -29.26 -15.87 -8.74
CA ARG A 72 -30.72 -15.70 -8.72
C ARG A 72 -31.50 -16.93 -8.23
N ASN A 73 -31.07 -18.14 -8.63
CA ASN A 73 -31.69 -19.42 -8.26
C ASN A 73 -30.60 -20.42 -7.85
N PRO A 74 -30.14 -20.38 -6.59
CA PRO A 74 -29.06 -21.23 -6.13
C PRO A 74 -29.53 -22.68 -5.91
N CYS A 75 -28.62 -23.63 -6.11
CA CYS A 75 -28.84 -25.02 -5.70
C CYS A 75 -28.66 -25.17 -4.18
N ALA A 76 -29.26 -26.22 -3.60
CA ALA A 76 -29.17 -26.46 -2.15
C ALA A 76 -27.72 -26.51 -1.60
N PRO A 77 -26.74 -27.14 -2.28
CA PRO A 77 -25.34 -27.11 -1.85
C PRO A 77 -24.75 -25.69 -1.84
N LEU A 78 -25.10 -24.85 -2.82
CA LEU A 78 -24.61 -23.47 -2.88
C LEU A 78 -25.19 -22.62 -1.75
N THR A 79 -26.47 -22.82 -1.42
CA THR A 79 -27.11 -22.16 -0.27
C THR A 79 -26.44 -22.58 1.05
N GLN A 80 -26.06 -23.85 1.19
CA GLN A 80 -25.32 -24.33 2.36
C GLN A 80 -23.91 -23.73 2.43
N PHE A 81 -23.20 -23.69 1.31
CA PHE A 81 -21.87 -23.09 1.22
C PHE A 81 -21.87 -21.60 1.62
N VAL A 82 -22.87 -20.82 1.18
CA VAL A 82 -23.00 -19.41 1.59
C VAL A 82 -23.21 -19.28 3.11
N LYS A 83 -23.96 -20.21 3.72
CA LYS A 83 -24.13 -20.23 5.19
C LYS A 83 -22.83 -20.57 5.92
N GLU A 84 -22.02 -21.47 5.37
CA GLU A 84 -20.72 -21.83 5.95
C GLU A 84 -19.75 -20.64 5.85
N LEU A 85 -19.71 -19.92 4.73
CA LEU A 85 -18.91 -18.70 4.58
C LEU A 85 -19.30 -17.60 5.58
N LYS A 86 -20.58 -17.52 5.95
CA LYS A 86 -21.03 -16.58 7.00
C LYS A 86 -20.42 -16.88 8.37
N ILE A 87 -20.03 -18.12 8.65
CA ILE A 87 -19.34 -18.48 9.91
C ILE A 87 -17.87 -18.05 9.85
N VAL A 88 -17.26 -18.09 8.66
CA VAL A 88 -15.85 -17.69 8.45
C VAL A 88 -15.67 -16.19 8.66
N PHE A 89 -16.63 -15.38 8.22
CA PHE A 89 -16.56 -13.92 8.30
C PHE A 89 -17.47 -13.38 9.40
N PRO A 90 -16.94 -12.90 10.54
CA PRO A 90 -17.75 -12.54 11.72
C PRO A 90 -18.72 -11.37 11.46
N ASN A 91 -18.40 -10.49 10.50
CA ASN A 91 -19.22 -9.32 10.14
C ASN A 91 -19.96 -9.51 8.80
N ALA A 92 -20.11 -10.75 8.33
CA ALA A 92 -20.88 -11.05 7.12
C ALA A 92 -22.39 -11.18 7.41
N GLN A 93 -23.21 -10.55 6.58
CA GLN A 93 -24.67 -10.62 6.61
C GLN A 93 -25.21 -11.53 5.52
#